data_AF-A0A7X7H7I8-F1
#
_entry.id   AF-A0A7X7H7I8-F1
#
_cell.length_a   1.000
_cell.length_b   1.000
_cell.length_c   1.000
_cell.angle_alpha   90.00
_cell.angle_beta   90.00
_cell.angle_gamma   90.00
#
_symmetry.space_group_name_H-M   'P 1'
#
loop_
_entity.id
_entity.type
_entity.pdbx_description
1 polymer ?
#
loop_
_entity_poly.entity_id
_entity_poly.type
_entity_poly.pdbx_seq_one_letter_code
_entity_poly.pdbx_strand_id
1 'polypeptide(L)' 'MANSKNFILPESEIPTQLYNIMAEMETKPQPMINPETREPLKAEDLFPLFSEE' A
#
# COMPACT_ATOMS: atom_id res chain seq x y z
N MET A 1 30.84 -10.23 -23.03
CA MET A 1 30.03 -9.61 -21.96
C MET A 1 29.49 -8.30 -22.53
N ALA A 2 28.19 -8.25 -22.85
CA ALA A 2 27.59 -7.07 -23.46
C ALA A 2 27.59 -5.92 -22.44
N ASN A 3 28.39 -4.89 -22.71
CA ASN A 3 28.58 -3.73 -21.84
C ASN A 3 27.44 -2.72 -22.10
N SER A 4 26.19 -3.16 -21.93
CA SER A 4 25.01 -2.30 -22.11
C SER A 4 24.80 -1.44 -20.86
N LYS A 5 24.72 -0.13 -21.04
CA LYS A 5 24.43 0.83 -19.95
C LYS A 5 22.95 1.00 -19.66
N ASN A 6 22.08 0.63 -20.61
CA ASN A 6 20.65 0.84 -20.52
C ASN A 6 19.91 -0.52 -20.62
N PHE A 7 18.91 -0.68 -19.77
CA PHE A 7 18.02 -1.83 -19.74
C PHE A 7 16.58 -1.31 -19.82
N ILE A 8 15.85 -1.74 -20.86
CA ILE A 8 14.47 -1.32 -21.10
C ILE A 8 13.59 -2.54 -20.91
N LEU A 9 12.60 -2.41 -20.03
CA LEU A 9 11.60 -3.44 -19.79
C LEU A 9 10.54 -3.40 -20.90
N PRO A 10 10.25 -4.52 -21.60
CA PRO A 10 9.15 -4.56 -22.55
C PRO A 10 7.79 -4.53 -21.82
N GLU A 11 6.75 -3.98 -22.46
CA GLU A 11 5.44 -3.81 -21.83
C GLU A 11 4.81 -5.12 -21.35
N SER A 12 5.08 -6.23 -22.05
CA SER A 12 4.61 -7.57 -21.67
C SER A 12 5.17 -8.08 -20.34
N GLU A 13 6.26 -7.47 -19.85
CA GLU A 13 6.91 -7.82 -18.59
C GLU A 13 6.55 -6.84 -17.46
N ILE A 14 5.65 -5.88 -17.70
CA ILE A 14 5.15 -5.00 -16.64
C ILE A 14 4.40 -5.83 -15.60
N PRO A 15 4.74 -5.71 -14.30
CA PRO A 15 4.03 -6.41 -13.25
C PRO A 15 2.55 -6.05 -13.21
N THR A 16 1.70 -7.04 -12.98
CA THR A 16 0.23 -6.88 -12.95
C THR A 16 -0.35 -6.93 -11.54
N GLN A 17 0.51 -7.08 -10.52
CA GLN A 17 0.12 -7.17 -9.12
C GLN A 17 0.83 -6.10 -8.30
N LEU A 18 0.13 -5.59 -7.28
CA LEU A 18 0.70 -4.72 -6.28
C LEU A 18 1.34 -5.56 -5.17
N TYR A 19 2.49 -5.12 -4.68
CA TYR A 19 3.19 -5.76 -3.56
C TYR A 19 2.85 -5.08 -2.24
N ASN A 20 2.24 -5.82 -1.31
CA ASN A 20 1.94 -5.32 0.02
C ASN A 20 3.05 -5.68 1.02
N ILE A 21 3.98 -4.75 1.23
CA ILE A 21 5.09 -4.92 2.18
C ILE A 21 4.63 -5.11 3.63
N MET A 22 3.45 -4.60 4.02
CA MET A 22 2.97 -4.70 5.41
C MET A 22 2.79 -6.16 5.84
N ALA A 23 2.59 -7.10 4.92
CA ALA A 23 2.47 -8.52 5.22
C ALA A 23 3.75 -9.09 5.85
N GLU A 24 4.92 -8.63 5.40
CA GLU A 24 6.23 -9.15 5.81
C GLU A 24 6.91 -8.36 6.92
N MET A 25 6.43 -7.16 7.26
CA MET A 25 7.03 -6.37 8.33
C MET A 25 7.08 -7.14 9.65
N GLU A 26 8.26 -7.23 10.26
CA GLU A 26 8.49 -7.84 11.59
C GLU A 26 7.68 -7.12 12.67
N THR A 27 7.74 -5.77 12.67
CA THR A 27 6.92 -4.92 13.53
C THR A 27 5.85 -4.25 12.68
N LYS A 28 4.57 -4.50 12.98
CA LYS A 28 3.46 -3.89 12.24
C LYS A 28 3.32 -2.40 12.58
N PRO A 29 2.87 -1.55 11.64
CA PRO A 29 2.46 -0.19 11.94
C PRO A 29 1.39 -0.16 13.02
N GLN A 30 1.36 0.92 13.81
CA GLN A 30 0.32 1.11 14.82
C GLN A 30 -1.05 1.25 14.14
N PRO A 31 -2.14 0.77 14.79
CA PRO A 31 -3.48 0.95 14.27
C PRO A 31 -3.84 2.43 14.18
N MET A 32 -4.71 2.76 13.23
CA MET A 32 -5.22 4.12 13.10
C MET A 32 -6.14 4.47 14.27
N ILE A 33 -6.06 5.72 14.69
CA ILE A 33 -6.84 6.28 15.79
C ILE A 33 -7.68 7.42 15.21
N ASN A 34 -8.93 7.54 15.65
CA ASN A 34 -9.75 8.69 15.31
C ASN A 34 -9.18 9.95 16.01
N PRO A 35 -8.83 11.03 15.28
CA PRO A 35 -8.16 12.19 15.86
C PRO A 35 -9.02 12.99 16.84
N GLU A 36 -10.35 12.93 16.72
CA GLU A 36 -11.29 13.61 17.61
C GLU A 36 -11.49 12.83 18.91
N THR A 37 -11.82 11.54 18.80
CA THR A 37 -12.17 10.71 19.97
C THR A 37 -10.93 10.10 20.65
N ARG A 38 -9.82 9.97 19.93
CA ARG A 38 -8.61 9.23 20.33
C ARG A 38 -8.83 7.74 20.60
N GLU A 39 -9.92 7.19 20.07
CA GLU A 39 -10.22 5.77 20.14
C GLU A 39 -9.82 5.05 18.84
N PRO A 40 -9.69 3.71 18.86
CA PRO A 40 -9.46 2.93 17.64
C PRO A 40 -10.48 3.27 16.56
N LEU A 41 -9.98 3.57 15.37
CA LEU A 41 -10.79 3.96 14.21
C LEU A 41 -11.70 2.79 13.77
N LYS A 42 -12.96 3.07 13.45
CA LYS A 42 -13.89 2.13 12.83
C LYS A 42 -14.05 2.40 11.34
N ALA A 43 -14.63 1.46 10.60
CA ALA A 43 -14.83 1.64 9.15
C ALA A 43 -15.80 2.78 8.86
N GLU A 44 -16.82 2.95 9.69
CA GLU A 44 -17.86 3.98 9.53
C GLU A 44 -17.29 5.40 9.65
N ASP A 45 -16.20 5.57 10.41
CA ASP A 45 -15.50 6.86 10.55
C ASP A 45 -14.87 7.32 9.23
N LEU A 46 -14.65 6.40 8.29
CA LEU A 46 -14.01 6.65 6.99
C LEU A 46 -15.01 6.92 5.86
N PHE A 47 -16.28 6.58 6.01
CA PHE A 47 -17.30 6.74 4.96
C PHE A 47 -17.53 8.19 4.50
N PRO A 48 -17.33 9.24 5.34
CA PRO A 48 -17.38 10.61 4.84
C PRO A 48 -16.24 10.96 3.87
N LEU A 49 -15.13 10.21 3.91
CA LEU A 49 -13.91 10.48 3.12
C LEU A 49 -13.76 9.54 1.93
N PHE A 50 -14.20 8.29 2.09
CA PHE A 50 -14.06 7.23 1.11
C PHE A 50 -15.44 6.65 0.79
N SER A 51 -15.65 6.25 -0.47
CA SER A 51 -16.86 5.53 -0.85
C SER A 51 -16.98 4.21 -0.08
N GLU A 52 -18.21 3.82 0.24
CA GLU A 52 -18.52 2.45 0.63
C GLU A 52 -18.17 1.51 -0.54
N GLU A 53 -17.63 0.32 -0.25
CA GLU A 53 -17.18 -0.65 -1.26
C GLU A 53 -18.32 -1.12 -2.20
#